data_AF-A0A3D8PWB7-F1
#
_entry.id   AF-A0A3D8PWB7-F1
#
_cell.length_a   1.000
_cell.length_b   1.000
_cell.length_c   1.000
_cell.angle_alpha   90.00
_cell.angle_beta   90.00
_cell.angle_gamma   90.00
#
_symmetry.space_group_name_H-M   'P 1'
#
loop_
_entity.id
_entity.type
_entity.pdbx_description
1 polymer ?
#
loop_
_entity_poly.entity_id
_entity_poly.type
_entity_poly.pdbx_seq_one_letter_code
_entity_poly.pdbx_strand_id
1 'polypeptide(L)'
;MISNPTTILKNNQNDLVFYNKMIYADNLISKINEINSKYTKNVINKQMLNQINEALLKGNTEFRPNFIQQYNLNESHFIKGIECGHCGSFSMIRAYKTWKCNTCFHSNPTAHVRPLLDYFLLYKPTITNSECRNYLQLDSLKNAYTILNSIGLTYTGKNKARKYHAPKLVDYPQNSFAPNKKKVIL
;
A
#
# COMPACT_ATOMS: atom_id res chain seq x y z
N MET A 1 -9.96 -19.87 -2.15
CA MET A 1 -10.03 -21.25 -1.65
C MET A 1 -10.79 -21.23 -0.35
N ILE A 2 -11.78 -22.12 -0.21
CA ILE A 2 -12.52 -22.32 1.03
C ILE A 2 -12.04 -23.65 1.58
N SER A 3 -11.44 -23.62 2.77
CA SER A 3 -10.70 -24.72 3.38
C SER A 3 -11.56 -25.71 4.15
N ASN A 4 -12.83 -25.39 4.42
CA ASN A 4 -13.72 -26.28 5.15
C ASN A 4 -14.77 -26.91 4.20
N PRO A 5 -14.75 -28.24 3.99
CA PRO A 5 -15.68 -28.95 3.10
C PRO A 5 -17.16 -28.83 3.50
N THR A 6 -17.47 -28.50 4.75
CA THR A 6 -18.85 -28.35 5.23
C THR A 6 -19.39 -26.92 5.06
N THR A 7 -18.63 -26.02 4.43
CA THR A 7 -19.08 -24.64 4.23
C THR A 7 -20.16 -24.60 3.16
N ILE A 8 -21.41 -24.38 3.56
CA ILE A 8 -22.53 -24.18 2.63
C ILE A 8 -22.48 -22.74 2.13
N LEU A 9 -22.23 -22.58 0.84
CA LEU A 9 -22.21 -21.27 0.18
C LEU A 9 -23.56 -21.05 -0.49
N LYS A 10 -24.29 -20.05 0.01
CA LYS A 10 -25.56 -19.63 -0.57
C LYS A 10 -25.30 -18.57 -1.63
N ASN A 11 -25.56 -18.90 -2.89
CA ASN A 11 -25.65 -17.89 -3.95
C ASN A 11 -27.03 -17.24 -3.90
N ASN A 12 -27.12 -16.03 -3.34
CA ASN A 12 -28.39 -15.30 -3.19
C ASN A 12 -29.08 -14.99 -4.53
N GLN A 13 -28.36 -15.03 -5.65
CA GLN A 13 -28.89 -14.77 -6.99
C GLN A 13 -29.15 -16.06 -7.79
N ASN A 14 -28.87 -17.23 -7.22
CA ASN A 14 -29.00 -18.55 -7.86
C ASN A 14 -28.34 -18.66 -9.25
N ASP A 15 -27.33 -17.83 -9.51
CA ASP A 15 -26.58 -17.83 -10.77
C ASP A 15 -25.76 -19.13 -10.90
N LEU A 16 -26.12 -19.95 -11.89
CA LEU A 16 -25.44 -21.20 -12.22
C LEU A 16 -23.99 -20.98 -12.67
N VAL A 17 -23.67 -19.80 -13.20
CA VAL A 17 -22.31 -19.43 -13.62
C VAL A 17 -21.36 -19.33 -12.43
N PHE A 18 -21.87 -18.93 -11.26
CA PHE A 18 -21.10 -18.84 -10.02
C PHE A 18 -20.54 -20.22 -9.60
N TYR A 19 -21.38 -21.25 -9.63
CA TYR A 19 -20.98 -22.60 -9.22
C TYR A 19 -19.97 -23.22 -10.20
N ASN A 20 -20.07 -22.92 -11.51
CA ASN A 20 -19.12 -23.40 -12.51
C ASN A 20 -17.74 -22.72 -12.45
N LYS A 21 -17.62 -21.57 -11.79
CA LYS A 21 -16.36 -20.85 -11.58
C LYS A 21 -15.74 -21.13 -10.21
N MET A 22 -16.37 -21.96 -9.38
CA MET A 22 -15.92 -22.28 -8.04
C MET A 22 -15.37 -23.70 -7.96
N ILE A 23 -14.27 -23.86 -7.21
CA ILE A 23 -13.67 -25.16 -6.91
C ILE A 23 -13.41 -25.22 -5.41
N TYR A 24 -13.95 -26.24 -4.75
CA TYR A 24 -13.60 -26.56 -3.35
C TYR A 24 -12.17 -27.06 -3.28
N ALA A 25 -11.44 -26.73 -2.20
CA ALA A 25 -10.03 -27.09 -2.06
C ALA A 25 -9.79 -28.60 -2.24
N ASP A 26 -10.66 -29.42 -1.64
CA ASP A 26 -10.56 -30.88 -1.65
C ASP A 26 -10.80 -31.47 -3.05
N ASN A 27 -11.50 -30.74 -3.93
CA ASN A 27 -11.78 -31.12 -5.31
C ASN A 27 -10.78 -30.51 -6.32
N LEU A 28 -9.78 -29.75 -5.85
CA LEU A 28 -8.84 -29.06 -6.73
C LEU A 28 -8.05 -30.04 -7.61
N ILE A 29 -7.52 -31.11 -7.03
CA ILE A 29 -6.73 -32.11 -7.76
C ILE A 29 -7.59 -32.79 -8.83
N SER A 30 -8.81 -33.19 -8.48
CA SER A 30 -9.75 -33.80 -9.41
C SER A 30 -10.06 -32.84 -10.58
N LYS A 31 -10.28 -31.56 -10.29
CA LYS A 31 -10.57 -30.55 -11.31
C LYS A 31 -9.38 -30.25 -12.21
N ILE A 32 -8.16 -30.20 -11.66
CA ILE A 32 -6.93 -30.05 -12.46
C ILE A 32 -6.79 -31.24 -13.42
N ASN A 33 -7.02 -32.47 -12.94
CA ASN A 33 -6.95 -33.67 -13.78
C ASN A 33 -8.01 -33.66 -14.90
N GLU A 34 -9.25 -33.25 -14.59
CA GLU A 34 -10.32 -33.07 -15.59
C GLU A 34 -9.94 -32.04 -16.67
N ILE A 35 -9.36 -30.90 -16.28
CA ILE A 35 -8.92 -29.87 -17.23
C ILE A 35 -7.76 -30.39 -18.09
N ASN A 36 -6.77 -31.06 -17.49
CA ASN A 36 -5.64 -31.62 -18.22
C ASN A 36 -6.05 -32.71 -19.21
N SER A 37 -7.04 -33.55 -18.87
CA SER A 37 -7.55 -34.59 -19.78
C SER A 37 -8.45 -34.01 -20.88
N LYS A 38 -9.14 -32.89 -20.61
CA LYS A 38 -9.99 -32.20 -21.58
C LYS A 38 -9.18 -31.38 -22.60
N TYR A 39 -8.08 -30.75 -22.17
CA TYR A 39 -7.24 -29.88 -22.99
C TYR A 39 -5.84 -30.49 -23.21
N THR A 40 -5.77 -31.55 -24.03
CA THR A 40 -4.52 -32.29 -24.29
C THR A 40 -3.63 -31.68 -25.37
N LYS A 41 -4.20 -30.85 -26.24
CA LYS A 41 -3.46 -30.22 -27.34
C LYS A 41 -2.69 -29.01 -26.82
N ASN A 42 -1.37 -29.03 -26.99
CA ASN A 42 -0.56 -27.85 -26.71
C ASN A 42 -0.69 -26.83 -27.85
N VAL A 43 -1.43 -25.75 -27.61
CA VAL A 43 -1.68 -24.67 -28.58
C VAL A 43 -0.69 -23.50 -28.40
N ILE A 44 -0.01 -23.42 -27.25
CA ILE A 44 0.86 -22.30 -26.89
C ILE A 44 2.30 -22.79 -26.77
N ASN A 45 3.16 -22.37 -27.70
CA ASN A 45 4.59 -22.64 -27.59
C ASN A 45 5.27 -21.66 -26.61
N LYS A 46 6.53 -21.96 -26.25
CA LYS A 46 7.31 -21.15 -25.30
C LYS A 46 7.46 -19.68 -25.74
N GLN A 47 7.57 -19.42 -27.04
CA GLN A 47 7.68 -18.07 -27.58
C GLN A 47 6.39 -17.27 -27.38
N MET A 48 5.23 -17.87 -27.67
CA MET A 48 3.92 -17.28 -27.42
C MET A 48 3.69 -17.05 -25.93
N LEU A 49 4.09 -17.99 -25.08
CA LEU A 49 4.01 -17.84 -23.62
C LEU A 49 4.80 -16.61 -23.15
N ASN A 50 6.01 -16.42 -23.67
CA ASN A 50 6.82 -15.24 -23.36
C ASN A 50 6.14 -13.95 -23.87
N GLN A 51 5.55 -13.95 -25.06
CA GLN A 51 4.81 -12.80 -25.58
C GLN A 51 3.60 -12.44 -24.69
N ILE A 52 2.86 -13.45 -24.22
CA ILE A 52 1.74 -13.25 -23.29
C ILE A 52 2.25 -12.68 -21.97
N ASN A 53 3.34 -13.21 -21.43
CA ASN A 53 3.95 -12.71 -20.20
C ASN A 53 4.35 -11.23 -20.33
N GLU A 54 5.06 -10.87 -21.40
CA GLU A 54 5.45 -9.49 -21.66
C GLU A 54 4.22 -8.58 -21.84
N ALA A 55 3.18 -9.05 -22.52
CA ALA A 55 1.94 -8.30 -22.68
C ALA A 55 1.23 -8.07 -21.34
N LEU A 56 1.18 -9.08 -20.47
CA LEU A 56 0.61 -8.97 -19.12
C LEU A 56 1.45 -8.02 -18.25
N LEU A 57 2.78 -8.13 -18.26
CA LEU A 57 3.66 -7.24 -17.51
C LEU A 57 3.55 -5.79 -17.98
N LYS A 58 3.42 -5.57 -19.29
CA LYS A 58 3.25 -4.24 -19.89
C LYS A 58 1.86 -3.65 -19.61
N GLY A 59 0.82 -4.49 -19.61
CA GLY A 59 -0.56 -4.09 -19.32
C GLY A 59 -0.87 -3.99 -17.81
N ASN A 60 -0.04 -4.61 -16.97
CA ASN A 60 -0.20 -4.55 -15.53
C ASN A 60 0.02 -3.11 -15.05
N THR A 61 -1.04 -2.51 -14.54
CA THR A 61 -0.99 -1.22 -13.87
C THR A 61 -1.36 -1.45 -12.41
N GLU A 62 -0.57 -0.87 -11.50
CA GLU A 62 -0.88 -0.95 -10.08
C GLU A 62 -2.26 -0.35 -9.83
N PHE A 63 -3.16 -1.16 -9.24
CA PHE A 63 -4.45 -0.65 -8.81
C PHE A 63 -4.25 0.33 -7.66
N ARG A 64 -4.54 1.61 -7.91
CA ARG A 64 -4.44 2.69 -6.92
C ARG A 64 -5.83 3.28 -6.67
N PRO A 65 -6.58 2.73 -5.71
CA PRO A 65 -7.90 3.27 -5.38
C PRO A 65 -7.76 4.69 -4.81
N ASN A 66 -8.64 5.59 -5.26
CA ASN A 66 -8.76 6.90 -4.66
C ASN A 66 -9.67 6.80 -3.43
N PHE A 67 -9.10 6.40 -2.29
CA PHE A 67 -9.85 6.25 -1.04
C PHE A 67 -10.48 7.56 -0.57
N ILE A 68 -9.83 8.70 -0.83
CA ILE A 68 -10.34 10.01 -0.47
C ILE A 68 -11.69 10.25 -1.16
N GLN A 69 -11.75 10.00 -2.46
CA GLN A 69 -12.99 10.13 -3.23
C GLN A 69 -14.00 9.03 -2.89
N GLN A 70 -13.55 7.78 -2.76
CA GLN A 70 -14.43 6.64 -2.47
C GLN A 70 -15.19 6.82 -1.15
N TYR A 71 -14.55 7.40 -0.14
CA TYR A 71 -15.13 7.59 1.20
C TYR A 71 -15.50 9.05 1.50
N ASN A 72 -15.50 9.94 0.49
CA ASN A 72 -15.79 11.37 0.65
C ASN A 72 -15.02 12.03 1.81
N LEU A 73 -13.72 11.76 1.90
CA LEU A 73 -12.86 12.30 2.94
C LEU A 73 -12.40 13.72 2.58
N ASN A 74 -12.45 14.61 3.57
CA ASN A 74 -11.92 15.98 3.46
C ASN A 74 -10.57 16.08 4.16
N GLU A 75 -9.79 17.13 3.85
CA GLU A 75 -8.49 17.36 4.49
C GLU A 75 -8.56 17.40 6.03
N SER A 76 -9.69 17.86 6.59
CA SER A 76 -9.94 17.92 8.03
C SER A 76 -10.00 16.55 8.72
N HIS A 77 -10.24 15.47 7.98
CA HIS A 77 -10.25 14.12 8.53
C HIS A 77 -8.83 13.54 8.72
N PHE A 78 -7.81 14.19 8.15
CA PHE A 78 -6.45 13.71 8.20
C PHE A 78 -5.64 14.46 9.24
N ILE A 79 -5.03 13.70 10.15
CA ILE A 79 -4.09 14.25 11.12
C ILE A 79 -2.76 14.50 10.42
N LYS A 80 -2.28 15.74 10.47
CA LYS A 80 -0.96 16.13 9.96
C LYS A 80 0.09 15.97 11.05
N GLY A 81 1.36 15.84 10.64
CA GLY A 81 2.49 15.62 11.55
C GLY A 81 2.86 14.14 11.65
N ILE A 82 3.58 13.80 12.73
CA ILE A 82 4.15 12.46 12.91
C ILE A 82 3.67 11.87 14.23
N GLU A 83 3.09 10.68 14.14
CA GLU A 83 2.69 9.89 15.31
C GLU A 83 3.92 9.36 16.06
N CYS A 84 3.87 9.43 17.38
CA CYS A 84 4.82 8.74 18.23
C CYS A 84 4.48 7.24 18.31
N GLY A 85 5.35 6.39 17.77
CA GLY A 85 5.18 4.92 17.85
C GLY A 85 5.21 4.33 19.27
N HIS A 86 5.49 5.12 20.31
CA HIS A 86 5.48 4.68 21.72
C HIS A 86 4.17 5.04 22.44
N CYS A 87 3.65 6.27 22.28
CA CYS A 87 2.44 6.72 22.99
C CYS A 87 1.25 7.11 22.09
N GLY A 88 1.40 7.04 20.77
CA GLY A 88 0.36 7.38 19.79
C GLY A 88 0.05 8.87 19.63
N SER A 89 0.75 9.77 20.35
CA SER A 89 0.51 11.21 20.19
C SER A 89 1.16 11.74 18.91
N PHE A 90 0.48 12.61 18.17
CA PHE A 90 0.99 13.31 16.99
C PHE A 90 1.82 14.56 17.37
N SER A 91 2.81 14.35 18.24
CA SER A 91 3.61 15.42 18.86
C SER A 91 5.11 15.19 18.70
N MET A 92 5.50 14.47 17.64
CA MET A 92 6.90 14.30 17.26
C MET A 92 7.42 15.57 16.60
N ILE A 93 8.44 16.18 17.20
CA ILE A 93 9.15 17.33 16.67
C ILE A 93 10.52 16.93 16.15
N ARG A 94 11.04 17.67 15.17
CA ARG A 94 12.37 17.42 14.62
C ARG A 94 13.44 17.93 15.59
N ALA A 95 14.30 17.02 16.04
CA ALA A 95 15.52 17.30 16.79
C ALA A 95 16.76 17.03 15.92
N TYR A 96 17.97 17.22 16.48
CA TYR A 96 19.21 16.97 15.74
C TYR A 96 19.28 15.51 15.27
N LYS A 97 19.17 15.30 13.94
CA LYS A 97 19.18 14.00 13.25
C LYS A 97 18.11 12.99 13.72
N THR A 98 17.18 13.36 14.59
CA THR A 98 16.16 12.46 15.14
C THR A 98 14.80 13.15 15.28
N TRP A 99 13.76 12.38 15.57
CA TRP A 99 12.46 12.89 16.00
C TRP A 99 12.28 12.64 17.48
N LYS A 100 11.77 13.61 18.22
CA LYS A 100 11.53 13.49 19.66
C LYS A 100 10.07 13.83 19.96
N CYS A 101 9.41 12.98 20.73
CA CYS A 101 8.04 13.20 21.17
C CYS A 101 8.01 14.22 22.31
N ASN A 102 7.15 15.23 22.23
CA ASN A 102 6.96 16.19 23.33
C ASN A 102 6.14 15.62 24.51
N THR A 103 5.43 14.51 24.30
CA THR A 103 4.54 13.91 25.31
C THR A 103 5.26 12.87 26.17
N CYS A 104 6.01 11.94 25.54
CA CYS A 104 6.68 10.84 26.25
C CYS A 104 8.20 10.85 26.09
N PHE A 105 8.77 11.86 25.41
CA PHE A 105 10.21 12.02 25.17
C PHE A 105 10.90 10.90 24.37
N HIS A 106 10.15 9.90 23.90
CA HIS A 106 10.65 8.86 23.01
C HIS A 106 11.25 9.49 21.75
N SER A 107 12.41 8.95 21.33
CA SER A 107 13.14 9.43 20.17
C SER A 107 13.22 8.35 19.10
N ASN A 108 12.95 8.73 17.84
CA ASN A 108 12.98 7.81 16.71
C ASN A 108 13.53 8.51 15.45
N PRO A 109 14.72 8.13 14.94
CA PRO A 109 15.31 8.74 13.74
C PRO A 109 14.47 8.57 12.47
N THR A 110 13.74 7.47 12.36
CA THR A 110 12.99 7.06 11.16
C THR A 110 11.48 7.27 11.29
N ALA A 111 11.01 8.01 12.30
CA ALA A 111 9.58 8.26 12.54
C ALA A 111 8.83 8.86 11.33
N HIS A 112 9.54 9.58 10.47
CA HIS A 112 9.02 10.22 9.26
C HIS A 112 8.79 9.26 8.09
N VAL A 113 9.41 8.08 8.08
CA VAL A 113 9.34 7.15 6.95
C VAL A 113 7.92 6.68 6.74
N ARG A 114 7.25 6.19 7.80
CA ARG A 114 5.93 5.60 7.68
C ARG A 114 4.86 6.60 7.23
N PRO A 115 4.70 7.79 7.86
CA PRO A 115 3.76 8.79 7.40
C PRO A 115 3.97 9.19 5.93
N LEU A 116 5.23 9.31 5.48
CA LEU A 116 5.49 9.68 4.08
C LEU A 116 5.09 8.56 3.11
N LEU A 117 5.25 7.29 3.49
CA LEU A 117 4.76 6.17 2.70
C LEU A 117 3.23 6.13 2.66
N ASP A 118 2.57 6.38 3.80
CA ASP A 118 1.11 6.47 3.87
C ASP A 118 0.58 7.63 3.00
N TYR A 119 1.32 8.74 2.90
CA TYR A 119 0.99 9.81 1.97
C TYR A 119 0.90 9.33 0.52
N PHE A 120 1.86 8.52 0.06
CA PHE A 120 1.86 8.01 -1.31
C PHE A 120 0.70 7.05 -1.60
N LEU A 121 0.27 6.28 -0.59
CA LEU A 121 -0.84 5.35 -0.70
C LEU A 121 -2.20 6.04 -0.69
N LEU A 122 -2.35 7.10 0.12
CA LEU A 122 -3.65 7.75 0.34
C LEU A 122 -3.90 8.94 -0.58
N TYR A 123 -2.88 9.76 -0.86
CA TYR A 123 -3.05 11.01 -1.58
C TYR A 123 -2.66 10.90 -3.04
N LYS A 124 -1.37 10.66 -3.34
CA LYS A 124 -0.88 10.67 -4.72
C LYS A 124 0.52 10.07 -4.89
N PRO A 125 0.89 9.64 -6.11
CA PRO A 125 2.20 9.04 -6.43
C PRO A 125 3.44 9.89 -6.17
N THR A 126 3.29 11.20 -5.93
CA THR A 126 4.42 12.13 -5.92
C THR A 126 4.30 13.13 -4.79
N ILE A 127 5.42 13.61 -4.28
CA ILE A 127 5.43 14.66 -3.27
C ILE A 127 6.49 15.70 -3.59
N THR A 128 6.12 16.96 -3.42
CA THR A 128 7.04 18.10 -3.47
C THR A 128 7.55 18.44 -2.08
N ASN A 129 8.61 19.25 -1.98
CA ASN A 129 9.11 19.72 -0.70
C ASN A 129 8.04 20.50 0.10
N SER A 130 7.26 21.36 -0.56
CA SER A 130 6.18 22.12 0.09
C SER A 130 5.07 21.22 0.64
N GLU A 131 4.71 20.17 -0.10
CA GLU A 131 3.71 19.20 0.34
C GLU A 131 4.23 18.37 1.51
N CYS A 132 5.48 17.92 1.45
CA CYS A 132 6.14 17.22 2.56
C CYS A 132 6.15 18.08 3.84
N ARG A 133 6.43 19.39 3.72
CA ARG A 133 6.39 20.31 4.84
C ARG A 133 4.99 20.47 5.44
N ASN A 134 3.98 20.67 4.60
CA ASN A 134 2.60 20.77 5.06
C ASN A 134 2.14 19.45 5.71
N TYR A 135 2.47 18.32 5.12
CA TYR A 135 2.04 17.01 5.61
C TYR A 135 2.71 16.63 6.94
N LEU A 136 4.04 16.76 7.03
CA LEU A 136 4.80 16.42 8.24
C LEU A 136 4.89 17.56 9.27
N GLN A 137 4.27 18.71 9.01
CA GLN A 137 4.32 19.91 9.85
C GLN A 137 5.76 20.37 10.13
N LEU A 138 6.52 20.58 9.06
CA LEU A 138 7.92 21.04 9.10
C LEU A 138 8.02 22.49 8.65
N ASP A 139 8.71 23.32 9.43
CA ASP A 139 8.94 24.73 9.06
C ASP A 139 10.04 24.88 8.00
N SER A 140 11.12 24.11 8.16
CA SER A 140 12.35 24.27 7.37
C SER A 140 12.33 23.49 6.05
N LEU A 141 12.53 24.22 4.95
CA LEU A 141 12.72 23.65 3.60
C LEU A 141 13.92 22.70 3.55
N LYS A 142 15.01 23.02 4.26
CA LYS A 142 16.22 22.19 4.32
C LYS A 142 15.94 20.86 5.02
N ASN A 143 15.18 20.88 6.11
CA ASN A 143 14.81 19.65 6.83
C ASN A 143 13.99 18.71 5.95
N ALA A 144 12.97 19.24 5.26
CA ALA A 144 12.16 18.44 4.34
C ALA A 144 13.00 17.88 3.18
N TYR A 145 13.97 18.64 2.66
CA TYR A 145 14.90 18.15 1.63
C TYR A 145 15.75 16.99 2.13
N THR A 146 16.35 17.11 3.32
CA THR A 146 17.13 16.05 3.93
C THR A 146 16.29 14.79 4.18
N ILE A 147 15.07 14.95 4.67
CA ILE A 147 14.12 13.86 4.92
C ILE A 147 13.75 13.12 3.63
N LEU A 148 13.39 13.86 2.58
CA LEU A 148 13.01 13.25 1.29
C LEU A 148 14.18 12.48 0.66
N ASN A 149 15.40 13.00 0.82
CA ASN A 149 16.60 12.31 0.32
C ASN A 149 16.99 11.11 1.19
N SER A 150 16.74 11.13 2.51
CA SER A 150 17.12 10.02 3.40
C SER A 150 16.30 8.75 3.17
N ILE A 151 15.13 8.85 2.54
CA ILE A 151 14.27 7.70 2.22
C ILE A 151 14.68 7.03 0.89
N GLY A 152 15.58 7.65 0.10
CA GLY A 152 16.05 7.06 -1.16
C GLY A 152 15.02 7.11 -2.28
N LEU A 153 14.10 8.09 -2.25
CA LEU A 153 13.10 8.27 -3.30
C LEU A 153 13.72 8.72 -4.62
N THR A 154 13.25 8.17 -5.73
CA THR A 154 13.56 8.71 -7.05
C THR A 154 12.85 10.04 -7.25
N TYR A 155 13.39 10.92 -8.09
CA TYR A 155 12.79 12.22 -8.36
C TYR A 155 12.91 12.62 -9.82
N THR A 156 11.98 13.45 -10.27
CA THR A 156 12.05 14.14 -11.57
C THR A 156 11.99 15.65 -11.36
N GLY A 157 12.47 16.41 -12.34
CA GLY A 157 12.52 17.87 -12.28
C GLY A 157 13.70 18.42 -11.47
N LYS A 158 13.87 19.74 -11.54
CA LYS A 158 14.96 20.49 -10.89
C LYS A 158 14.39 21.60 -9.99
N ASN A 159 15.08 21.91 -8.91
CA ASN A 159 14.76 23.01 -7.99
C ASN A 159 13.29 22.98 -7.51
N LYS A 160 12.53 24.05 -7.75
CA LYS A 160 11.11 24.18 -7.36
C LYS A 160 10.19 23.17 -8.06
N ALA A 161 10.59 22.67 -9.23
CA ALA A 161 9.83 21.67 -9.97
C ALA A 161 10.19 20.23 -9.60
N ARG A 162 11.06 20.01 -8.59
CA ARG A 162 11.43 18.67 -8.15
C ARG A 162 10.23 17.98 -7.50
N LYS A 163 9.89 16.80 -8.02
CA LYS A 163 8.87 15.88 -7.49
C LYS A 163 9.55 14.56 -7.14
N TYR A 164 9.36 14.12 -5.90
CA TYR A 164 9.81 12.81 -5.44
C TYR A 164 8.70 11.79 -5.70
N HIS A 165 9.06 10.61 -6.19
CA HIS A 165 8.12 9.56 -6.56
C HIS A 165 7.99 8.53 -5.44
N ALA A 166 6.78 8.01 -5.29
CA ALA A 166 6.50 6.84 -4.48
C ALA A 166 7.47 5.69 -4.82
N PRO A 167 8.02 4.98 -3.83
CA PRO A 167 8.77 3.76 -4.10
C PRO A 167 7.86 2.68 -4.72
N LYS A 168 8.41 1.54 -5.13
CA LYS A 168 7.59 0.42 -5.61
C LYS A 168 6.91 -0.25 -4.42
N LEU A 169 5.67 -0.74 -4.57
CA LEU A 169 4.92 -1.37 -3.47
C LEU A 169 5.66 -2.51 -2.76
N VAL A 170 6.48 -3.28 -3.51
CA VAL A 170 7.33 -4.35 -2.96
C VAL A 170 8.40 -3.85 -2.00
N ASP A 171 8.82 -2.59 -2.13
CA ASP A 171 9.83 -1.97 -1.29
C ASP A 171 9.22 -1.33 -0.02
N TYR A 172 7.88 -1.29 0.09
CA TYR A 172 7.21 -0.75 1.27
C TYR A 172 7.26 -1.77 2.40
N PRO A 173 7.69 -1.37 3.61
CA PRO A 173 7.49 -2.19 4.80
C PRO A 173 5.99 -2.34 5.06
N GLN A 174 5.46 -3.53 4.76
CA GLN A 174 4.07 -3.93 5.07
C GLN A 174 3.86 -4.28 6.54
N ASN A 175 4.94 -4.22 7.34
CA ASN A 175 4.94 -4.58 8.75
C ASN A 175 4.41 -3.44 9.63
N SER A 176 3.33 -2.76 9.23
CA SER A 176 2.66 -1.81 10.12
C SER A 176 1.86 -2.60 11.15
N PHE A 177 2.28 -2.54 12.41
CA PHE A 177 1.37 -2.86 13.51
C PHE A 177 0.16 -1.95 13.38
N ALA A 178 -1.04 -2.51 13.29
CA ALA A 178 -2.26 -1.72 13.29
C ALA A 178 -2.22 -0.77 14.50
N PRO A 179 -2.35 0.55 14.30
CA PRO A 179 -2.41 1.49 15.41
C PRO A 179 -3.67 1.12 16.20
N ASN A 180 -3.52 0.87 17.51
CA ASN A 180 -4.52 0.36 18.45
C ASN A 180 -4.75 -1.17 18.49
N LYS A 181 -3.91 -1.87 19.27
CA LYS A 181 -4.43 -2.89 20.20
C LYS A 181 -4.89 -2.30 21.55
N LYS A 182 -4.69 -1.00 21.79
CA LYS A 182 -5.04 -0.32 23.05
C LYS A 182 -5.68 1.04 22.79
N LYS A 183 -6.99 1.06 22.48
CA LYS A 183 -7.99 2.09 22.83
C LYS A 183 -9.27 1.86 22.03
N VAL A 184 -9.99 0.80 22.39
CA VAL A 184 -11.45 0.85 22.32
C VAL A 184 -11.87 1.04 23.76
N ILE A 185 -12.04 2.29 24.17
CA ILE A 185 -12.83 2.60 25.36
C ILE A 185 -14.26 2.59 24.83
N LEU A 186 -14.97 1.50 25.07
CA LEU A 186 -16.44 1.52 25.08
C LEU A 186 -16.90 2.31 26.30
#